data_AF-A0AAF0C6A4-F1
#
_entry.id   AF-A0AAF0C6A4-F1
#
_cell.length_a   1.000
_cell.length_b   1.000
_cell.length_c   1.000
_cell.angle_alpha   90.00
_cell.angle_beta   90.00
_cell.angle_gamma   90.00
#
_symmetry.space_group_name_H-M   'P 1'
#
loop_
_entity.id
_entity.type
_entity.pdbx_description
1 polymer ?
#
loop_
_entity_poly.entity_id
_entity_poly.type
_entity_poly.pdbx_seq_one_letter_code
_entity_poly.pdbx_strand_id
1 'polypeptide(L)'
;MGNLQEGKLDWSNLVYTSDKNEITKYSLKSGDVLFNRTNSPELVGKTAIYSGEKEAIYAGYLIKARCSELLLPEYLNYSLNSSYGKEYCRQVKSDGVSQSNINAQKLGAFVLPLPSVEEQSEIVHRVEELFTFANKVEAQINAAQTRVNNLTQSILTKAFSGELTKDWRAANPELISGDNSASALLEKIKLEREQQAAQKKKKKSAKKSTTKKASASTTQPKTTAKTLATDSHIIEKMLAEKTGLTAQNIFEQLANELSLTQVFTEIANLLAENKIEEQTINGITGFVLKQ
;
A
#
# COMPACT_ATOMS: atom_id res chain seq x y z
N MET A 1 14.41 -9.42 -10.59
CA MET A 1 15.07 -10.75 -10.68
C MET A 1 14.56 -11.59 -9.54
N GLY A 2 13.78 -12.63 -9.84
CA GLY A 2 13.21 -13.47 -8.79
C GLY A 2 12.01 -14.24 -9.30
N ASN A 3 12.20 -15.04 -10.37
CA ASN A 3 11.15 -15.93 -10.86
C ASN A 3 10.98 -17.17 -9.95
N LEU A 4 11.75 -17.29 -8.85
CA LEU A 4 11.58 -18.32 -7.85
C LEU A 4 10.82 -17.71 -6.67
N GLN A 5 9.54 -18.05 -6.54
CA GLN A 5 8.64 -17.54 -5.50
C GLN A 5 7.94 -18.70 -4.81
N GLU A 6 8.02 -18.75 -3.48
CA GLU A 6 7.26 -19.72 -2.66
C GLU A 6 7.43 -21.18 -3.10
N GLY A 7 8.62 -21.57 -3.55
CA GLY A 7 8.87 -22.94 -4.02
C GLY A 7 8.38 -23.22 -5.44
N LYS A 8 7.84 -22.23 -6.15
CA LYS A 8 7.31 -22.32 -7.52
C LYS A 8 7.96 -21.31 -8.46
N LEU A 9 7.75 -21.50 -9.76
CA LEU A 9 8.21 -20.59 -10.79
C LEU A 9 7.14 -19.55 -11.13
N ASP A 10 7.55 -18.28 -11.12
CA ASP A 10 6.77 -17.16 -11.63
C ASP A 10 7.15 -16.86 -13.09
N TRP A 11 6.16 -16.93 -13.96
CA TRP A 11 6.30 -16.77 -15.40
C TRP A 11 5.98 -15.36 -15.92
N SER A 12 5.71 -14.40 -15.04
CA SER A 12 5.26 -13.05 -15.41
C SER A 12 6.30 -12.24 -16.21
N ASN A 13 7.58 -12.39 -15.89
CA ASN A 13 8.67 -11.62 -16.49
C ASN A 13 9.84 -12.55 -16.89
N LEU A 14 9.87 -12.93 -18.18
CA LEU A 14 10.82 -13.90 -18.73
C LEU A 14 11.75 -13.26 -19.75
N VAL A 15 12.94 -13.84 -19.86
CA VAL A 15 13.92 -13.52 -20.89
C VAL A 15 14.04 -14.73 -21.83
N TYR A 16 14.17 -14.46 -23.12
CA TYR A 16 14.22 -15.48 -24.17
C TYR A 16 15.57 -15.46 -24.87
N THR A 17 16.02 -16.63 -25.33
CA THR A 17 17.20 -16.81 -26.16
C THR A 17 16.84 -17.67 -27.37
N SER A 18 17.50 -17.43 -28.50
CA SER A 18 17.40 -18.26 -29.71
C SER A 18 18.65 -19.12 -29.94
N ASP A 19 19.63 -19.07 -29.02
CA ASP A 19 20.85 -19.87 -29.10
C ASP A 19 20.56 -21.35 -28.80
N LYS A 20 20.65 -22.19 -29.83
CA LYS A 20 20.40 -23.63 -29.74
C LYS A 20 21.35 -24.35 -28.79
N ASN A 21 22.58 -23.87 -28.64
CA ASN A 21 23.58 -24.48 -27.74
C ASN A 21 23.21 -24.22 -26.28
N GLU A 22 22.80 -22.99 -25.94
CA GLU A 22 22.30 -22.66 -24.61
C GLU A 22 21.03 -23.44 -24.29
N ILE A 23 20.09 -23.51 -25.25
CA ILE A 23 18.84 -24.25 -25.11
C ILE A 23 19.09 -25.71 -24.76
N THR A 24 19.97 -26.37 -25.52
CA THR A 24 20.30 -27.78 -25.30
C THR A 24 20.95 -27.99 -23.93
N LYS A 25 21.93 -27.15 -23.59
CA LYS A 25 22.73 -27.28 -22.37
C LYS A 25 21.95 -27.01 -21.09
N TYR A 26 21.07 -26.01 -21.10
CA TYR A 26 20.38 -25.50 -19.91
C TYR A 26 18.90 -25.89 -19.84
N SER A 27 18.45 -26.80 -20.71
CA SER A 27 17.08 -27.33 -20.70
C SER A 27 16.64 -27.90 -19.35
N LEU A 28 15.37 -27.67 -19.02
CA LEU A 28 14.70 -28.17 -17.83
C LEU A 28 13.77 -29.34 -18.15
N LYS A 29 13.69 -30.29 -17.21
CA LYS A 29 12.75 -31.41 -17.21
C LYS A 29 11.86 -31.31 -15.98
N SER A 30 10.61 -31.74 -16.11
CA SER A 30 9.68 -31.75 -14.98
C SER A 30 10.29 -32.47 -13.77
N GLY A 31 10.16 -31.87 -12.60
CA GLY A 31 10.80 -32.33 -11.35
C GLY A 31 12.22 -31.80 -11.12
N ASP A 32 12.82 -31.06 -12.06
CA ASP A 32 14.09 -30.37 -11.80
C ASP A 32 13.88 -29.29 -10.73
N VAL A 33 14.73 -29.29 -9.69
CA VAL A 33 14.71 -28.29 -8.61
C VAL A 33 15.76 -27.23 -8.92
N LEU A 34 15.34 -25.97 -9.01
CA LEU A 34 16.21 -24.82 -9.22
C LEU A 34 16.55 -24.17 -7.89
N PHE A 35 17.84 -23.97 -7.66
CA PHE A 35 18.39 -23.33 -6.46
C PHE A 35 19.05 -22.00 -6.82
N ASN A 36 18.67 -20.92 -6.13
CA ASN A 36 19.25 -19.60 -6.35
C ASN A 36 20.64 -19.50 -5.67
N ARG A 37 21.70 -19.57 -6.49
CA ARG A 37 23.08 -19.51 -5.99
C ARG A 37 23.61 -18.11 -5.76
N THR A 38 22.99 -17.07 -6.32
CA THR A 38 23.47 -15.67 -6.19
C THR A 38 22.30 -14.74 -5.94
N ASN A 39 22.22 -14.18 -4.73
CA ASN A 39 21.21 -13.19 -4.38
C ASN A 39 21.71 -12.31 -3.22
N SER A 40 20.85 -11.46 -2.65
CA SER A 40 21.14 -10.83 -1.36
C SER A 40 21.33 -11.89 -0.26
N PRO A 41 22.03 -11.56 0.84
CA PRO A 41 22.29 -12.51 1.93
C PRO A 41 21.04 -13.20 2.49
N GLU A 42 19.90 -12.51 2.49
CA GLU A 42 18.63 -13.04 3.01
C GLU A 42 17.86 -13.90 2.00
N LEU A 43 18.13 -13.74 0.71
CA LEU A 43 17.36 -14.38 -0.37
C LEU A 43 18.15 -15.48 -1.08
N VAL A 44 19.44 -15.67 -0.76
CA VAL A 44 20.26 -16.73 -1.34
C VAL A 44 19.73 -18.10 -0.89
N GLY A 45 19.77 -19.07 -1.79
CA GLY A 45 19.33 -20.44 -1.53
C GLY A 45 17.82 -20.66 -1.53
N LYS A 46 17.03 -19.72 -2.07
CA LYS A 46 15.64 -20.01 -2.46
C LYS A 46 15.61 -21.11 -3.52
N THR A 47 14.67 -22.04 -3.38
CA THR A 47 14.44 -23.08 -4.39
C THR A 47 13.04 -23.01 -4.98
N ALA A 48 12.89 -23.54 -6.19
CA ALA A 48 11.61 -23.82 -6.79
C ALA A 48 11.66 -25.07 -7.68
N ILE A 49 10.52 -25.71 -7.86
CA ILE A 49 10.37 -26.87 -8.75
C ILE A 49 9.89 -26.40 -10.11
N TYR A 50 10.49 -26.94 -11.17
CA TYR A 50 9.98 -26.79 -12.52
C TYR A 50 9.00 -27.93 -12.84
N SER A 51 7.73 -27.59 -13.06
CA SER A 51 6.65 -28.56 -13.28
C SER A 51 6.44 -28.95 -14.75
N GLY A 52 7.27 -28.47 -15.68
CA GLY A 52 7.13 -28.80 -17.10
C GLY A 52 6.05 -28.01 -17.85
N GLU A 53 5.56 -26.90 -17.30
CA GLU A 53 4.41 -26.14 -17.85
C GLU A 53 4.70 -25.53 -19.23
N LYS A 54 5.96 -25.15 -19.49
CA LYS A 54 6.42 -24.66 -20.79
C LYS A 54 7.92 -24.93 -20.94
N GLU A 55 8.37 -25.15 -22.17
CA GLU A 55 9.81 -25.30 -22.45
C GLU A 55 10.60 -24.12 -21.89
N ALA A 56 11.59 -24.43 -21.06
CA ALA A 56 12.37 -23.42 -20.36
C ALA A 56 13.81 -23.88 -20.14
N ILE A 57 14.66 -22.88 -19.99
CA ILE A 57 16.04 -23.02 -19.54
C ILE A 57 16.24 -22.22 -18.27
N TYR A 58 17.25 -22.58 -17.48
CA TYR A 58 17.62 -21.82 -16.29
C TYR A 58 18.78 -20.87 -16.56
N ALA A 59 18.78 -19.72 -15.87
CA ALA A 59 19.85 -18.73 -15.96
C ALA A 59 21.08 -19.14 -15.13
N GLY A 60 22.26 -18.61 -15.47
CA GLY A 60 23.53 -18.99 -14.84
C GLY A 60 23.68 -18.69 -13.34
N TYR A 61 22.81 -17.83 -12.77
CA TYR A 61 22.73 -17.57 -11.32
C TYR A 61 21.89 -18.62 -10.57
N LEU A 62 21.42 -19.66 -11.26
CA LEU A 62 20.71 -20.80 -10.68
C LEU A 62 21.58 -22.06 -10.78
N ILE A 63 21.38 -22.97 -9.84
CA ILE A 63 21.87 -24.35 -9.88
C ILE A 63 20.66 -25.25 -10.15
N LYS A 64 20.81 -26.21 -11.05
CA LYS A 64 19.81 -27.25 -11.30
C LYS A 64 20.18 -28.51 -10.53
N ALA A 65 19.30 -28.93 -9.63
CA ALA A 65 19.37 -30.21 -8.94
C ALA A 65 18.34 -31.16 -9.55
N ARG A 66 18.77 -32.39 -9.87
CA ARG A 66 17.90 -33.45 -10.36
C ARG A 66 17.91 -34.59 -9.36
N CYS A 67 16.75 -34.90 -8.82
CA CYS A 67 16.59 -35.96 -7.84
C CYS A 67 16.69 -37.34 -8.52
N SER A 68 17.14 -38.33 -7.76
CA SER A 68 17.02 -39.75 -8.14
C SER A 68 15.64 -40.27 -7.70
N GLU A 69 15.33 -41.51 -8.09
CA GLU A 69 14.08 -42.20 -7.68
C GLU A 69 13.90 -42.33 -6.15
N LEU A 70 14.97 -42.15 -5.37
CA LEU A 70 14.93 -42.23 -3.91
C LEU A 70 14.54 -40.92 -3.23
N LEU A 71 14.43 -39.83 -3.99
CA LEU A 71 14.21 -38.48 -3.46
C LEU A 71 13.12 -37.76 -4.25
N LEU A 72 12.04 -37.38 -3.58
CA LEU A 72 10.99 -36.59 -4.20
C LEU A 72 11.46 -35.13 -4.38
N PRO A 73 11.27 -34.51 -5.56
CA PRO A 73 11.58 -33.09 -5.80
C PRO A 73 10.90 -32.14 -4.81
N GLU A 74 9.65 -32.44 -4.45
CA GLU A 74 8.85 -31.69 -3.49
C GLU A 74 9.48 -31.72 -2.10
N TYR A 75 9.91 -32.90 -1.66
CA TYR A 75 10.58 -33.07 -0.39
C TYR A 75 11.91 -32.30 -0.33
N LEU A 76 12.71 -32.36 -1.40
CA LEU A 76 13.95 -31.58 -1.49
C LEU A 76 13.67 -30.07 -1.44
N ASN A 77 12.66 -29.61 -2.18
CA ASN A 77 12.28 -28.20 -2.25
C ASN A 77 11.81 -27.67 -0.89
N TYR A 78 10.96 -28.42 -0.18
CA TYR A 78 10.54 -28.05 1.17
C TYR A 78 11.71 -28.10 2.16
N SER A 79 12.57 -29.11 2.07
CA SER A 79 13.74 -29.24 2.95
C SER A 79 14.71 -28.08 2.80
N LEU A 80 15.01 -27.64 1.57
CA LEU A 80 15.92 -26.50 1.31
C LEU A 80 15.29 -25.14 1.64
N ASN A 81 13.97 -25.01 1.54
CA ASN A 81 13.25 -23.80 1.96
C ASN A 81 12.90 -23.76 3.46
N SER A 82 13.03 -24.88 4.17
CA SER A 82 12.83 -24.96 5.62
C SER A 82 13.86 -24.14 6.41
N SER A 83 13.59 -23.92 7.69
CA SER A 83 14.55 -23.29 8.61
C SER A 83 15.90 -24.01 8.63
N TYR A 84 15.90 -25.35 8.56
CA TYR A 84 17.11 -26.17 8.50
C TYR A 84 17.92 -25.89 7.23
N GLY A 85 17.28 -25.91 6.06
CA GLY A 85 17.93 -25.59 4.78
C GLY A 85 18.45 -24.16 4.71
N LYS A 86 17.68 -23.18 5.23
CA LYS A 86 18.12 -21.77 5.29
C LYS A 86 19.26 -21.56 6.25
N GLU A 87 19.28 -22.26 7.38
CA GLU A 87 20.38 -22.18 8.34
C GLU A 87 21.68 -22.71 7.72
N TYR A 88 21.61 -23.84 7.04
CA TYR A 88 22.74 -24.34 6.26
C TYR A 88 23.23 -23.29 5.24
N CYS A 89 22.33 -22.71 4.45
CA CYS A 89 22.68 -21.67 3.48
C CYS A 89 23.38 -20.48 4.13
N ARG A 90 22.90 -20.03 5.31
CA ARG A 90 23.52 -18.93 6.08
C ARG A 90 24.94 -19.25 6.52
N GLN A 91 25.21 -20.50 6.91
CA GLN A 91 26.53 -20.94 7.37
C GLN A 91 27.53 -21.08 6.23
N VAL A 92 27.09 -21.57 5.07
CA VAL A 92 28.02 -21.88 3.97
C VAL A 92 28.14 -20.78 2.92
N LYS A 93 27.28 -19.76 2.92
CA LYS A 93 27.36 -18.67 1.93
C LYS A 93 28.69 -17.95 1.97
N SER A 94 29.15 -17.51 0.81
CA SER A 94 30.26 -16.58 0.67
C SER A 94 29.71 -15.20 0.37
N ASP A 95 30.04 -14.23 1.21
CA ASP A 95 29.56 -12.85 1.06
C ASP A 95 30.52 -12.02 0.22
N GLY A 96 29.93 -11.20 -0.66
CA GLY A 96 30.55 -10.07 -1.33
C GLY A 96 29.78 -8.78 -1.02
N VAL A 97 30.08 -7.69 -1.72
CA VAL A 97 29.38 -6.41 -1.52
C VAL A 97 27.92 -6.55 -1.97
N SER A 98 27.01 -6.54 -1.01
CA SER A 98 25.54 -6.63 -1.21
C SER A 98 25.03 -7.90 -1.90
N GLN A 99 25.87 -8.93 -2.07
CA GLN A 99 25.49 -10.21 -2.67
C GLN A 99 26.16 -11.37 -1.93
N SER A 100 25.46 -12.50 -1.87
CA SER A 100 25.97 -13.76 -1.33
C SER A 100 25.91 -14.85 -2.39
N ASN A 101 26.88 -15.76 -2.36
CA ASN A 101 26.97 -16.89 -3.28
C ASN A 101 27.06 -18.23 -2.54
N ILE A 102 26.36 -19.24 -3.07
CA ILE A 102 26.52 -20.65 -2.68
C ILE A 102 26.78 -21.46 -3.95
N ASN A 103 27.98 -21.99 -4.10
CA ASN A 103 28.32 -22.78 -5.28
C ASN A 103 27.74 -24.21 -5.21
N ALA A 104 27.79 -24.95 -6.32
CA ALA A 104 27.23 -26.29 -6.41
C ALA A 104 27.92 -27.32 -5.49
N GLN A 105 29.20 -27.15 -5.20
CA GLN A 105 29.92 -28.03 -4.27
C GLN A 105 29.40 -27.86 -2.84
N LYS A 106 29.19 -26.62 -2.40
CA LYS A 106 28.57 -26.31 -1.11
C LYS A 106 27.15 -26.87 -1.06
N LEU A 107 26.32 -26.62 -2.06
CA LEU A 107 24.97 -27.21 -2.10
C LEU A 107 25.01 -28.75 -2.03
N GLY A 108 25.93 -29.40 -2.74
CA GLY A 108 26.10 -30.85 -2.73
C GLY A 108 26.59 -31.43 -1.39
N ALA A 109 27.10 -30.59 -0.48
CA ALA A 109 27.50 -30.99 0.87
C ALA A 109 26.37 -30.81 1.90
N PHE A 110 25.16 -30.40 1.47
CA PHE A 110 24.00 -30.32 2.32
C PHE A 110 23.59 -31.72 2.82
N VAL A 111 23.53 -31.89 4.13
CA VAL A 111 23.10 -33.15 4.75
C VAL A 111 21.57 -33.18 4.77
N LEU A 112 20.98 -33.92 3.84
CA LEU A 112 19.53 -34.09 3.76
C LEU A 112 19.11 -35.35 4.55
N PRO A 113 18.21 -35.25 5.55
CA PRO A 113 17.53 -36.41 6.10
C PRO A 113 16.75 -37.11 4.98
N LEU A 114 16.98 -38.40 4.77
CA LEU A 114 16.41 -39.13 3.64
C LEU A 114 15.56 -40.31 4.13
N PRO A 115 14.29 -40.07 4.54
CA PRO A 115 13.36 -41.14 4.89
C PRO A 115 12.88 -41.91 3.64
N SER A 116 12.04 -42.93 3.82
CA SER A 116 11.48 -43.68 2.67
C SER A 116 10.63 -42.78 1.76
N VAL A 117 10.45 -43.17 0.50
CA VAL A 117 9.67 -42.38 -0.46
C VAL A 117 8.21 -42.20 0.00
N GLU A 118 7.66 -43.19 0.68
CA GLU A 118 6.32 -43.13 1.28
C GLU A 118 6.25 -42.10 2.41
N GLU A 119 7.25 -42.06 3.29
CA GLU A 119 7.33 -41.08 4.36
C GLU A 119 7.59 -39.66 3.81
N GLN A 120 8.43 -39.53 2.78
CA GLN A 120 8.60 -38.26 2.06
C GLN A 120 7.27 -37.77 1.48
N SER A 121 6.49 -38.66 0.86
CA SER A 121 5.18 -38.33 0.29
C SER A 121 4.20 -37.85 1.36
N GLU A 122 4.15 -38.52 2.51
CA GLU A 122 3.28 -38.13 3.62
C GLU A 122 3.69 -36.76 4.20
N ILE A 123 5.00 -36.49 4.33
CA ILE A 123 5.50 -35.19 4.77
C ILE A 123 5.08 -34.09 3.80
N VAL A 124 5.29 -34.31 2.49
CA VAL A 124 4.89 -33.36 1.44
C VAL A 124 3.39 -33.08 1.51
N HIS A 125 2.57 -34.13 1.61
CA HIS A 125 1.12 -34.00 1.69
C HIS A 125 0.67 -33.11 2.86
N ARG A 126 1.18 -33.35 4.08
CA ARG A 126 0.83 -32.54 5.26
C ARG A 126 1.26 -31.08 5.11
N VAL A 127 2.43 -30.84 4.53
CA VAL A 127 2.92 -29.48 4.28
C VAL A 127 2.01 -28.75 3.28
N GLU A 128 1.60 -29.42 2.21
CA GLU A 128 0.69 -28.87 1.21
C GLU A 128 -0.71 -28.58 1.77
N GLU A 129 -1.24 -29.45 2.64
CA GLU A 129 -2.50 -29.20 3.35
C GLU A 129 -2.44 -27.92 4.20
N LEU A 130 -1.34 -27.72 4.92
CA LEU A 130 -1.13 -26.52 5.74
C LEU A 130 -1.02 -25.25 4.88
N PHE A 131 -0.29 -25.29 3.77
CA PHE A 131 -0.22 -24.16 2.84
C PHE A 131 -1.59 -23.86 2.21
N THR A 132 -2.34 -24.90 1.84
CA THR A 132 -3.70 -24.74 1.30
C THR A 132 -4.62 -24.08 2.33
N PHE A 133 -4.54 -24.48 3.59
CA PHE A 133 -5.29 -23.86 4.68
C PHE A 133 -4.88 -22.39 4.88
N ALA A 134 -3.57 -22.09 4.90
CA ALA A 134 -3.06 -20.72 5.03
C ALA A 134 -3.58 -19.80 3.90
N ASN A 135 -3.48 -20.25 2.65
CA ASN A 135 -3.98 -19.52 1.48
C ASN A 135 -5.49 -19.24 1.58
N LYS A 136 -6.27 -20.20 2.11
CA LYS A 136 -7.71 -20.02 2.34
C LYS A 136 -7.98 -18.93 3.38
N VAL A 137 -7.22 -18.90 4.48
CA VAL A 137 -7.35 -17.87 5.52
C VAL A 137 -6.99 -16.50 4.96
N GLU A 138 -5.90 -16.38 4.20
CA GLU A 138 -5.49 -15.12 3.56
C GLU A 138 -6.57 -14.62 2.60
N ALA A 139 -7.13 -15.50 1.76
CA ALA A 139 -8.23 -15.14 0.86
C ALA A 139 -9.47 -14.65 1.62
N GLN A 140 -9.80 -15.24 2.77
CA GLN A 140 -10.91 -14.81 3.63
C GLN A 140 -10.65 -13.42 4.24
N ILE A 141 -9.44 -13.15 4.69
CA ILE A 141 -9.04 -11.84 5.23
C ILE A 141 -9.16 -10.77 4.15
N ASN A 142 -8.63 -11.02 2.95
CA ASN A 142 -8.71 -10.08 1.83
C ASN A 142 -10.17 -9.78 1.45
N ALA A 143 -11.02 -10.81 1.38
CA ALA A 143 -12.44 -10.64 1.11
C ALA A 143 -13.16 -9.85 2.23
N ALA A 144 -12.81 -10.08 3.49
CA ALA A 144 -13.35 -9.33 4.62
C ALA A 144 -12.94 -7.85 4.56
N GLN A 145 -11.68 -7.56 4.24
CA GLN A 145 -11.19 -6.20 4.08
C GLN A 145 -11.93 -5.45 2.97
N THR A 146 -12.13 -6.09 1.81
CA THR A 146 -12.93 -5.49 0.72
C THR A 146 -14.36 -5.20 1.16
N ARG A 147 -14.99 -6.10 1.93
CA ARG A 147 -16.34 -5.87 2.46
C ARG A 147 -16.40 -4.69 3.41
N VAL A 148 -15.43 -4.56 4.32
CA VAL A 148 -15.33 -3.42 5.26
C VAL A 148 -15.16 -2.11 4.49
N ASN A 149 -14.29 -2.07 3.49
CA ASN A 149 -14.10 -0.88 2.66
C ASN A 149 -15.41 -0.49 1.95
N ASN A 150 -16.07 -1.45 1.31
CA ASN A 150 -17.33 -1.20 0.60
C ASN A 150 -18.46 -0.77 1.53
N LEU A 151 -18.57 -1.39 2.71
CA LEU A 151 -19.55 -1.03 3.72
C LEU A 151 -19.32 0.39 4.21
N THR A 152 -18.07 0.74 4.46
CA THR A 152 -17.68 2.08 4.90
C THR A 152 -18.06 3.13 3.85
N GLN A 153 -17.76 2.86 2.57
CA GLN A 153 -18.19 3.73 1.47
C GLN A 153 -19.71 3.86 1.40
N SER A 154 -20.44 2.74 1.48
CA SER A 154 -21.90 2.76 1.44
C SER A 154 -22.52 3.55 2.61
N ILE A 155 -22.00 3.38 3.82
CA ILE A 155 -22.46 4.11 5.01
C ILE A 155 -22.17 5.60 4.86
N LEU A 156 -20.98 5.99 4.41
CA LEU A 156 -20.64 7.40 4.20
C LEU A 156 -21.55 8.02 3.15
N THR A 157 -21.74 7.38 2.00
CA THR A 157 -22.66 7.86 0.96
C THR A 157 -24.07 8.08 1.53
N LYS A 158 -24.59 7.10 2.28
CA LYS A 158 -25.93 7.20 2.90
C LYS A 158 -25.99 8.23 4.04
N ALA A 159 -24.89 8.45 4.76
CA ALA A 159 -24.80 9.45 5.80
C ALA A 159 -24.86 10.87 5.20
N PHE A 160 -24.08 11.12 4.15
CA PHE A 160 -24.03 12.40 3.44
C PHE A 160 -25.29 12.68 2.62
N SER A 161 -25.91 11.68 2.00
CA SER A 161 -27.22 11.85 1.34
C SER A 161 -28.35 12.08 2.34
N GLY A 162 -28.08 11.88 3.63
CA GLY A 162 -29.06 12.01 4.69
C GLY A 162 -30.06 10.85 4.75
N GLU A 163 -29.89 9.80 3.95
CA GLU A 163 -30.75 8.62 3.95
C GLU A 163 -30.77 7.93 5.33
N LEU A 164 -29.62 7.87 6.02
CA LEU A 164 -29.53 7.23 7.35
C LEU A 164 -30.36 7.94 8.43
N THR A 165 -30.72 9.21 8.22
CA THR A 165 -31.48 10.03 9.17
C THR A 165 -32.87 10.36 8.66
N LYS A 166 -33.30 9.79 7.53
CA LYS A 166 -34.59 10.09 6.87
C LYS A 166 -35.78 9.88 7.81
N ASP A 167 -35.85 8.73 8.47
CA ASP A 167 -36.96 8.40 9.37
C ASP A 167 -36.95 9.28 10.63
N TRP A 168 -35.77 9.55 11.19
CA TRP A 168 -35.62 10.47 12.31
C TRP A 168 -36.07 11.89 11.96
N ARG A 169 -35.72 12.39 10.76
CA ARG A 169 -36.15 13.70 10.27
C ARG A 169 -37.66 13.76 10.05
N ALA A 170 -38.26 12.69 9.51
CA ALA A 170 -39.70 12.60 9.35
C ALA A 170 -40.44 12.60 10.70
N ALA A 171 -39.85 11.98 11.73
CA ALA A 171 -40.40 11.96 13.09
C ALA A 171 -40.16 13.25 13.88
N ASN A 172 -39.22 14.11 13.47
CA ASN A 172 -38.87 15.34 14.19
C ASN A 172 -38.86 16.59 13.28
N PRO A 173 -39.98 16.96 12.62
CA PRO A 173 -40.00 18.07 11.66
C PRO A 173 -39.68 19.43 12.30
N GLU A 174 -40.09 19.64 13.55
CA GLU A 174 -39.94 20.88 14.29
C GLU A 174 -38.47 21.26 14.55
N LEU A 175 -37.58 20.27 14.65
CA LEU A 175 -36.15 20.48 14.96
C LEU A 175 -35.31 20.86 13.73
N ILE A 176 -35.83 20.65 12.52
CA ILE A 176 -35.12 20.82 11.24
C ILE A 176 -35.86 21.76 10.28
N SER A 177 -36.97 22.36 10.70
CA SER A 177 -37.75 23.30 9.92
C SER A 177 -37.53 24.74 10.41
N GLY A 178 -38.01 25.71 9.61
CA GLY A 178 -37.91 27.14 9.94
C GLY A 178 -36.46 27.62 10.08
N ASP A 179 -36.15 28.22 11.24
CA ASP A 179 -34.84 28.79 11.59
C ASP A 179 -33.70 27.77 11.68
N ASN A 180 -34.04 26.49 11.88
CA ASN A 180 -33.09 25.37 11.98
C ASN A 180 -32.98 24.59 10.66
N SER A 181 -33.65 25.06 9.60
CA SER A 181 -33.53 24.44 8.28
C SER A 181 -32.14 24.62 7.70
N ALA A 182 -31.67 23.63 6.93
CA ALA A 182 -30.36 23.68 6.29
C ALA A 182 -30.20 24.91 5.38
N SER A 183 -31.28 25.34 4.70
CA SER A 183 -31.31 26.55 3.88
C SER A 183 -31.19 27.83 4.73
N ALA A 184 -31.93 27.94 5.84
CA ALA A 184 -31.84 29.10 6.72
C ALA A 184 -30.47 29.19 7.40
N LEU A 185 -29.88 28.06 7.79
CA LEU A 185 -28.54 27.99 8.35
C LEU A 185 -27.47 28.37 7.30
N LEU A 186 -27.62 27.92 6.06
CA LEU A 186 -26.73 28.31 4.95
C LEU A 186 -26.79 29.81 4.66
N GLU A 187 -27.98 30.42 4.68
CA GLU A 187 -28.11 31.86 4.54
C GLU A 187 -27.46 32.62 5.70
N LYS A 188 -27.67 32.18 6.95
CA LYS A 188 -26.99 32.73 8.13
C LYS A 188 -25.47 32.66 7.98
N ILE A 189 -24.93 31.51 7.56
CA ILE A 189 -23.49 31.31 7.32
C ILE A 189 -22.98 32.22 6.19
N LYS A 190 -23.71 32.38 5.09
CA LYS A 190 -23.32 33.28 3.98
C LYS A 190 -23.28 34.74 4.44
N LEU A 191 -24.32 35.20 5.13
CA LEU A 191 -24.41 36.55 5.68
C LEU A 191 -23.28 36.82 6.68
N GLU A 192 -23.02 35.89 7.58
CA GLU A 192 -21.96 36.01 8.59
C GLU A 192 -20.57 36.04 7.93
N ARG A 193 -20.37 35.28 6.86
CA ARG A 193 -19.13 35.30 6.05
C ARG A 193 -18.91 36.60 5.30
N GLU A 194 -19.95 37.16 4.69
CA GLU A 194 -19.88 38.46 4.02
C GLU A 194 -19.55 39.58 5.01
N GLN A 195 -20.15 39.54 6.21
CA GLN A 195 -19.86 40.48 7.29
C GLN A 195 -18.41 40.37 7.79
N GLN A 196 -17.90 39.15 8.00
CA GLN A 196 -16.50 38.93 8.39
C GLN A 196 -15.51 39.38 7.29
N ALA A 197 -15.83 39.14 6.02
CA ALA A 197 -15.03 39.60 4.89
C ALA A 197 -15.00 41.13 4.79
N ALA A 198 -16.13 41.80 5.01
CA ALA A 198 -16.24 43.26 5.04
C ALA A 198 -15.46 43.88 6.22
N GLN A 199 -15.51 43.26 7.41
CA GLN A 199 -14.73 43.69 8.56
C GLN A 199 -13.21 43.54 8.35
N LYS A 200 -12.75 42.44 7.73
CA LYS A 200 -11.34 42.25 7.35
C LYS A 200 -10.87 43.30 6.33
N LYS A 201 -11.72 43.74 5.39
CA LYS A 201 -11.41 44.83 4.45
C LYS A 201 -11.31 46.21 5.14
N LYS A 202 -12.19 46.53 6.09
CA LYS A 202 -12.14 47.80 6.87
C LYS A 202 -10.90 47.88 7.80
N LYS A 203 -10.44 46.76 8.37
CA LYS A 203 -9.17 46.73 9.14
C LYS A 203 -7.93 46.93 8.27
N LYS A 204 -7.95 46.52 6.99
CA LYS A 204 -6.85 46.76 6.04
C LYS A 204 -6.80 48.21 5.52
N SER A 205 -7.92 48.92 5.40
CA SER A 205 -7.93 50.34 5.01
C SER A 205 -7.51 51.27 6.15
N ALA A 206 -7.86 50.96 7.40
CA ALA A 206 -7.42 51.73 8.58
C ALA A 206 -5.91 51.65 8.85
N LYS A 207 -5.23 50.58 8.43
CA LYS A 207 -3.78 50.42 8.57
C LYS A 207 -2.98 51.16 7.49
N LYS A 208 -3.65 51.74 6.48
CA LYS A 208 -3.01 52.43 5.34
C LYS A 208 -2.84 53.95 5.56
N SER A 209 -3.32 54.52 6.67
CA SER A 209 -3.27 55.98 6.93
C SER A 209 -2.16 56.44 7.88
N THR A 210 -1.29 55.57 8.39
CA THR A 210 -0.16 55.98 9.24
C THR A 210 1.14 55.28 8.85
N THR A 211 1.89 55.85 7.91
CA THR A 211 3.36 56.01 8.02
C THR A 211 3.92 56.86 6.87
N LYS A 212 4.53 58.01 7.22
CA LYS A 212 5.33 58.86 6.33
C LYS A 212 6.69 59.07 7.01
N LYS A 213 7.78 58.63 6.34
CA LYS A 213 9.24 58.89 6.56
C LYS A 213 9.84 58.35 7.88
N ALA A 214 11.08 57.82 7.97
CA ALA A 214 12.27 57.96 7.13
C ALA A 214 13.25 56.75 7.22
N SER A 215 13.94 56.52 6.10
CA SER A 215 15.36 56.16 5.85
C SER A 215 16.19 55.15 6.69
N ALA A 216 16.85 54.29 5.90
CA ALA A 216 18.24 53.78 5.97
C ALA A 216 18.58 52.56 6.84
N SER A 217 18.77 51.39 6.21
CA SER A 217 20.11 50.84 5.90
C SER A 217 19.99 49.40 5.40
N THR A 218 20.78 49.08 4.37
CA THR A 218 20.88 47.78 3.73
C THR A 218 21.76 46.87 4.57
N THR A 219 21.17 45.86 5.18
CA THR A 219 21.87 44.66 5.65
C THR A 219 20.90 43.51 5.48
N GLN A 220 21.18 42.60 4.55
CA GLN A 220 20.34 41.44 4.26
C GLN A 220 20.31 40.49 5.46
N PRO A 221 19.14 40.29 6.11
CA PRO A 221 18.94 39.20 7.05
C PRO A 221 18.39 38.00 6.28
N LYS A 222 19.01 36.83 6.46
CA LYS A 222 18.46 35.54 6.07
C LYS A 222 17.07 35.39 6.69
N THR A 223 16.06 35.33 5.83
CA THR A 223 14.66 35.18 6.20
C THR A 223 14.38 33.79 6.77
N THR A 224 14.32 33.72 8.09
CA THR A 224 13.45 32.76 8.79
C THR A 224 12.00 33.07 8.44
N ALA A 225 11.39 32.22 7.62
CA ALA A 225 9.95 32.19 7.44
C ALA A 225 9.31 31.63 8.72
N LYS A 226 8.79 32.51 9.58
CA LYS A 226 7.88 32.14 10.68
C LYS A 226 6.46 32.05 10.14
N THR A 227 6.05 30.80 9.85
CA THR A 227 4.78 30.16 10.25
C THR A 227 3.48 30.94 10.03
N LEU A 228 2.69 30.54 9.02
CA LEU A 228 1.24 30.42 9.22
C LEU A 228 1.00 29.00 9.71
N ALA A 229 0.48 28.86 10.93
CA ALA A 229 0.14 27.57 11.51
C ALA A 229 -0.99 26.95 10.68
N THR A 230 -0.65 25.90 9.94
CA THR A 230 -1.59 25.03 9.25
C THR A 230 -1.99 23.92 10.21
N ASP A 231 -2.65 24.26 11.32
CA ASP A 231 -3.06 23.26 12.31
C ASP A 231 -4.23 22.39 11.82
N SER A 232 -4.48 22.32 10.50
CA SER A 232 -5.51 21.49 9.92
C SER A 232 -4.92 20.49 8.94
N HIS A 233 -4.99 19.22 9.32
CA HIS A 233 -4.44 18.07 8.59
C HIS A 233 -5.04 17.94 7.17
N ILE A 234 -6.28 18.40 6.99
CA ILE A 234 -6.96 18.40 5.68
C ILE A 234 -6.29 19.39 4.71
N ILE A 235 -5.90 20.58 5.18
CA ILE A 235 -5.29 21.61 4.31
C ILE A 235 -3.91 21.17 3.84
N GLU A 236 -3.10 20.59 4.73
CA GLU A 236 -1.77 20.08 4.36
C GLU A 236 -1.87 19.01 3.26
N LYS A 237 -2.86 18.10 3.36
CA LYS A 237 -3.08 17.05 2.37
C LYS A 237 -3.61 17.61 1.04
N MET A 238 -4.53 18.60 1.08
CA MET A 238 -5.00 19.29 -0.14
C MET A 238 -3.88 20.05 -0.87
N LEU A 239 -2.93 20.63 -0.13
CA LEU A 239 -1.74 21.27 -0.70
C LEU A 239 -0.79 20.26 -1.35
N ALA A 240 -0.75 19.02 -0.86
CA ALA A 240 0.09 17.95 -1.39
C ALA A 240 -0.45 17.34 -2.70
N GLU A 241 -1.76 17.14 -2.82
CA GLU A 241 -2.37 16.42 -3.97
C GLU A 241 -2.63 17.31 -5.21
N LYS A 242 -2.50 18.63 -5.09
CA LYS A 242 -2.71 19.64 -6.17
C LYS A 242 -4.06 19.55 -6.91
N THR A 243 -4.96 18.69 -6.48
CA THR A 243 -6.29 18.44 -7.03
C THR A 243 -7.26 18.25 -5.86
N GLY A 244 -8.56 18.51 -6.07
CA GLY A 244 -9.57 18.45 -5.01
C GLY A 244 -9.68 17.07 -4.38
N LEU A 245 -9.88 17.02 -3.06
CA LEU A 245 -10.12 15.76 -2.35
C LEU A 245 -11.61 15.44 -2.32
N THR A 246 -11.97 14.23 -2.74
CA THR A 246 -13.33 13.71 -2.53
C THR A 246 -13.56 13.44 -1.05
N ALA A 247 -14.82 13.46 -0.59
CA ALA A 247 -15.17 13.09 0.78
C ALA A 247 -14.62 11.69 1.17
N GLN A 248 -14.55 10.80 0.18
CA GLN A 248 -13.97 9.47 0.29
C GLN A 248 -12.45 9.50 0.56
N ASN A 249 -11.67 10.28 -0.21
CA ASN A 249 -10.22 10.40 0.01
C ASN A 249 -9.90 11.04 1.36
N ILE A 250 -10.65 12.08 1.75
CA ILE A 250 -10.50 12.73 3.06
C ILE A 250 -10.72 11.72 4.17
N PHE A 251 -11.77 10.90 4.05
CA PHE A 251 -12.07 9.88 5.03
C PHE A 251 -11.01 8.78 5.08
N GLU A 252 -10.61 8.19 3.95
CA GLU A 252 -9.61 7.11 3.92
C GLU A 252 -8.25 7.55 4.47
N GLN A 253 -7.85 8.80 4.22
CA GLN A 253 -6.56 9.33 4.66
C GLN A 253 -6.55 9.85 6.10
N LEU A 254 -7.71 10.24 6.66
CA LEU A 254 -7.80 10.80 8.01
C LEU A 254 -8.42 9.86 9.02
N ALA A 255 -9.20 8.85 8.62
CA ALA A 255 -9.77 7.87 9.55
C ALA A 255 -8.71 7.05 10.29
N ASN A 256 -7.48 6.98 9.76
CA ASN A 256 -6.34 6.36 10.44
C ASN A 256 -5.73 7.24 11.55
N GLU A 257 -5.98 8.56 11.53
CA GLU A 257 -5.35 9.55 12.40
C GLU A 257 -6.35 10.27 13.31
N LEU A 258 -7.61 10.38 12.88
CA LEU A 258 -8.69 11.11 13.54
C LEU A 258 -9.97 10.25 13.58
N SER A 259 -10.76 10.43 14.63
CA SER A 259 -12.11 9.87 14.69
C SER A 259 -13.03 10.54 13.65
N LEU A 260 -14.05 9.81 13.20
CA LEU A 260 -15.09 10.30 12.28
C LEU A 260 -15.60 11.69 12.65
N THR A 261 -15.95 11.89 13.93
CA THR A 261 -16.47 13.17 14.45
C THR A 261 -15.47 14.31 14.31
N GLN A 262 -14.18 14.04 14.52
CA GLN A 262 -13.12 15.04 14.38
C GLN A 262 -12.93 15.42 12.91
N VAL A 263 -12.92 14.45 11.99
CA VAL A 263 -12.83 14.73 10.55
C VAL A 263 -13.98 15.64 10.09
N PHE A 264 -15.21 15.33 10.50
CA PHE A 264 -16.38 16.15 10.18
C PHE A 264 -16.32 17.55 10.78
N THR A 265 -15.88 17.66 12.04
CA THR A 265 -15.74 18.94 12.73
C THR A 265 -14.67 19.80 12.07
N GLU A 266 -13.58 19.19 11.61
CA GLU A 266 -12.50 19.90 10.96
C GLU A 266 -12.90 20.36 9.55
N ILE A 267 -13.55 19.52 8.74
CA ILE A 267 -14.12 19.95 7.45
C ILE A 267 -15.11 21.10 7.66
N ALA A 268 -15.99 21.00 8.66
CA ALA A 268 -16.96 22.05 8.99
C ALA A 268 -16.26 23.36 9.39
N ASN A 269 -15.19 23.29 10.18
CA ASN A 269 -14.40 24.46 10.57
C ASN A 269 -13.70 25.09 9.36
N LEU A 270 -13.10 24.29 8.47
CA LEU A 270 -12.48 24.80 7.24
C LEU A 270 -13.50 25.42 6.28
N LEU A 271 -14.66 24.78 6.16
CA LEU A 271 -15.84 25.30 5.47
C LEU A 271 -16.50 26.45 6.19
N ALA A 272 -16.17 26.79 7.44
CA ALA A 272 -16.58 28.02 8.10
C ALA A 272 -15.55 29.13 7.83
N GLU A 273 -14.26 28.81 7.95
CA GLU A 273 -13.12 29.72 7.75
C GLU A 273 -12.87 30.14 6.30
N ASN A 274 -13.58 29.53 5.34
CA ASN A 274 -13.52 29.84 3.91
C ASN A 274 -12.16 29.51 3.29
N LYS A 275 -11.52 28.46 3.84
CA LYS A 275 -10.27 27.91 3.34
C LYS A 275 -10.49 26.85 2.26
N ILE A 276 -11.65 26.20 2.26
CA ILE A 276 -12.05 25.20 1.25
C ILE A 276 -13.44 25.51 0.68
N GLU A 277 -13.70 25.05 -0.54
CA GLU A 277 -15.01 25.11 -1.21
C GLU A 277 -15.38 23.78 -1.88
N GLU A 278 -16.67 23.56 -2.07
CA GLU A 278 -17.21 22.36 -2.72
C GLU A 278 -17.21 22.55 -4.24
N GLN A 279 -16.63 21.59 -4.96
CA GLN A 279 -16.56 21.59 -6.42
C GLN A 279 -16.91 20.20 -6.96
N THR A 280 -17.77 20.16 -7.97
CA THR A 280 -18.14 18.92 -8.66
C THR A 280 -17.36 18.82 -9.97
N ILE A 281 -16.55 17.77 -10.10
CA ILE A 281 -15.78 17.47 -11.32
C ILE A 281 -16.18 16.07 -11.79
N ASN A 282 -16.63 15.95 -13.04
CA ASN A 282 -17.05 14.67 -13.65
C ASN A 282 -18.10 13.89 -12.83
N GLY A 283 -19.05 14.60 -12.21
CA GLY A 283 -20.14 14.00 -11.42
C GLY A 283 -19.76 13.56 -10.01
N ILE A 284 -18.53 13.82 -9.57
CA ILE A 284 -18.06 13.55 -8.21
C ILE A 284 -17.86 14.90 -7.50
N THR A 285 -18.53 15.08 -6.37
CA THR A 285 -18.43 16.28 -5.54
C THR A 285 -17.32 16.13 -4.51
N GLY A 286 -16.39 17.08 -4.48
CA GLY A 286 -15.25 17.10 -3.56
C GLY A 286 -14.95 18.50 -3.04
N PHE A 287 -13.94 18.62 -2.19
CA PHE A 287 -13.48 19.90 -1.65
C PHE A 287 -12.18 20.33 -2.34
N VAL A 288 -12.03 21.63 -2.60
CA VAL A 288 -10.80 22.26 -3.11
C VAL A 288 -10.40 23.44 -2.23
N LEU A 289 -9.10 23.76 -2.18
CA LEU A 289 -8.61 24.96 -1.50
C LEU A 289 -9.04 26.21 -2.27
N LYS A 290 -9.58 27.19 -1.55
CA LYS A 290 -9.76 28.54 -2.11
C LYS A 290 -8.40 29.24 -2.19
N GLN A 291 -8.01 29.65 -3.41
CA GLN A 291 -6.85 30.51 -3.65
C GLN A 291 -7.09 31.94 -3.14
#